data_AF-A0A2W6DX32-F1
#
_entry.id   AF-A0A2W6DX32-F1
#
_cell.length_a   1.000
_cell.length_b   1.000
_cell.length_c   1.000
_cell.angle_alpha   90.00
_cell.angle_beta   90.00
_cell.angle_gamma   90.00
#
_symmetry.space_group_name_H-M   'P 1'
#
loop_
_entity.id
_entity.type
_entity.pdbx_description
1 polymer ?
#
loop_
_entity_poly.entity_id
_entity_poly.type
_entity_poly.pdbx_seq_one_letter_code
_entity_poly.pdbx_strand_id
1 'polypeptide(L)'
;MTDTNRPGGPGAGAAVMADRAVMLVRYRAGVTGQTARTVHLVSLRDRCQAGALGTLCGSLMSLALIETVTAGQGMPCNECVIHQLNATTEPPVARLDSDDDGDGDGLVDRSTYDAWGWPVTQHCEQIQLSSQCDASAIAVPIPLSAELIRILTARRCAPAVLADPDAPEHHYVLVGEQYGALLPWPPNVHQVNGALMLPPTMTPRGPITWIQPPSKDSLRLSREIDVFGALRAALSNAPVGARSSLPI
;
A
#
# COMPACT_ATOMS: atom_id res chain seq x y z
N MET A 1 -64.54 9.71 -13.88
CA MET A 1 -64.47 8.45 -14.66
C MET A 1 -63.49 8.72 -15.80
N THR A 2 -62.38 8.03 -16.04
CA THR A 2 -61.69 6.88 -15.44
C THR A 2 -60.26 6.94 -16.00
N ASP A 3 -59.30 6.42 -15.22
CA ASP A 3 -57.88 6.21 -15.54
C ASP A 3 -57.59 5.39 -16.81
N THR A 4 -56.28 5.34 -17.13
CA THR A 4 -55.45 4.32 -17.86
C THR A 4 -54.90 4.83 -19.21
N ASN A 5 -53.58 4.87 -19.52
CA ASN A 5 -52.40 4.17 -19.02
C ASN A 5 -51.07 4.97 -19.17
N ARG A 6 -50.19 4.81 -18.17
CA ARG A 6 -48.73 5.09 -18.07
C ARG A 6 -47.90 4.02 -18.87
N PRO A 7 -46.55 3.90 -18.77
CA PRO A 7 -45.43 4.86 -18.79
C PRO A 7 -44.24 4.38 -19.69
N GLY A 8 -43.29 5.27 -20.00
CA GLY A 8 -41.94 4.89 -20.46
C GLY A 8 -40.92 5.83 -19.84
N GLY A 9 -40.21 5.36 -18.81
CA GLY A 9 -39.38 6.20 -17.95
C GLY A 9 -38.04 6.62 -18.57
N PRO A 10 -37.37 7.64 -18.00
CA PRO A 10 -35.94 7.79 -18.14
C PRO A 10 -35.24 6.86 -17.14
N GLY A 11 -34.78 5.73 -17.65
CA GLY A 11 -33.64 5.04 -17.07
C GLY A 11 -32.34 5.76 -17.45
N ALA A 12 -31.30 5.47 -16.67
CA ALA A 12 -29.91 5.88 -16.82
C ALA A 12 -29.56 7.28 -16.31
N GLY A 13 -28.71 7.31 -15.29
CA GLY A 13 -27.96 8.51 -14.92
C GLY A 13 -27.82 8.81 -13.44
N ALA A 14 -28.38 8.01 -12.54
CA ALA A 14 -27.91 8.02 -11.15
C ALA A 14 -26.57 7.27 -11.11
N ALA A 15 -25.53 7.90 -11.67
CA ALA A 15 -24.17 7.55 -11.32
C ALA A 15 -24.09 7.66 -9.80
N VAL A 16 -24.02 6.51 -9.14
CA VAL A 16 -23.73 6.39 -7.73
C VAL A 16 -22.31 6.93 -7.57
N MET A 17 -22.20 8.25 -7.44
CA MET A 17 -21.08 8.90 -6.76
C MET A 17 -21.17 8.43 -5.32
N ALA A 18 -20.70 7.21 -5.06
CA ALA A 18 -20.41 6.75 -3.73
C ALA A 18 -19.24 7.60 -3.26
N ASP A 19 -19.58 8.77 -2.72
CA ASP A 19 -18.70 9.66 -2.00
C ASP A 19 -17.82 8.79 -1.10
N ARG A 20 -16.53 8.70 -1.45
CA ARG A 20 -15.60 7.81 -0.75
C ARG A 20 -15.36 8.44 0.61
N ALA A 21 -16.15 8.00 1.59
CA ALA A 21 -16.06 8.50 2.94
C ALA A 21 -14.63 8.29 3.47
N VAL A 22 -14.02 9.36 3.96
CA VAL A 22 -12.65 9.38 4.50
C VAL A 22 -12.68 9.78 5.96
N MET A 23 -11.78 9.18 6.74
CA MET A 23 -11.52 9.50 8.14
C MET A 23 -10.21 10.26 8.26
N LEU A 24 -10.20 11.32 9.07
CA LEU A 24 -9.01 12.12 9.33
C LEU A 24 -8.34 11.63 10.62
N VAL A 25 -7.04 11.33 10.56
CA VAL A 25 -6.27 10.85 11.70
C VAL A 25 -4.95 11.59 11.84
N ARG A 26 -4.42 11.69 13.06
CA ARG A 26 -3.06 12.18 13.33
C ARG A 26 -2.48 11.50 14.55
N TYR A 27 -1.18 11.61 14.77
CA TYR A 27 -0.56 11.17 16.02
C TYR A 27 -1.05 11.98 17.22
N ARG A 28 -1.25 11.31 18.35
CA ARG A 28 -1.61 11.94 19.64
C ARG A 28 -0.52 12.89 20.08
N ALA A 29 -0.93 14.00 20.72
CA ALA A 29 0.01 14.94 21.32
C ALA A 29 0.95 14.21 22.30
N GLY A 30 2.27 14.38 22.12
CA GLY A 30 3.30 13.75 22.96
C GLY A 30 3.87 12.43 22.44
N VAL A 31 3.31 11.85 21.37
CA VAL A 31 3.87 10.65 20.70
C VAL A 31 4.97 11.02 19.71
N THR A 32 4.82 12.16 19.06
CA THR A 32 5.79 12.77 18.15
C THR A 32 6.13 14.16 18.68
N GLY A 33 7.32 14.68 18.37
CA GLY A 33 7.70 16.05 18.72
C GLY A 33 6.59 17.06 18.35
N GLN A 34 6.51 18.19 19.07
CA GLN A 34 5.38 19.14 19.02
C GLN A 34 4.98 19.66 17.62
N THR A 35 5.80 19.38 16.59
CA THR A 35 5.64 19.80 15.20
C THR A 35 4.93 18.80 14.28
N ALA A 36 4.69 17.55 14.67
CA ALA A 36 3.99 16.58 13.81
C ALA A 36 2.47 16.59 14.06
N ARG A 37 1.79 17.65 13.59
CA ARG A 37 0.32 17.76 13.57
C ARG A 37 -0.26 17.46 12.18
N THR A 38 0.45 16.65 11.41
CA THR A 38 0.04 16.26 10.06
C THR A 38 -1.17 15.34 10.16
N VAL A 39 -2.22 15.67 9.39
CA VAL A 39 -3.48 14.95 9.33
C VAL A 39 -3.48 14.08 8.08
N HIS A 40 -3.59 12.79 8.27
CA HIS A 40 -3.67 11.82 7.21
C HIS A 40 -5.13 11.44 6.94
N LEU A 41 -5.43 11.13 5.68
CA LEU A 41 -6.72 10.62 5.25
C LEU A 41 -6.67 9.10 5.24
N VAL A 42 -7.71 8.46 5.75
CA VAL A 42 -7.90 7.01 5.78
C VAL A 42 -9.21 6.71 5.04
N SER A 43 -9.18 5.78 4.08
CA SER A 43 -10.39 5.32 3.40
C SER A 43 -11.28 4.55 4.38
N LEU A 44 -12.56 4.92 4.53
CA LEU A 44 -13.49 4.16 5.38
C LEU A 44 -13.90 2.80 4.78
N ARG A 45 -13.53 2.54 3.52
CA ARG A 45 -13.67 1.21 2.92
C ARG A 45 -12.59 0.24 3.42
N ASP A 46 -11.49 0.78 3.94
CA ASP A 46 -10.36 0.03 4.43
C ASP A 46 -10.65 -0.28 5.89
N ARG A 47 -11.14 -1.49 6.15
CA ARG A 47 -11.43 -1.94 7.52
C ARG A 47 -10.13 -1.91 8.32
N CYS A 48 -10.18 -1.40 9.56
CA CYS A 48 -9.11 -1.55 10.54
C CYS A 48 -8.67 -3.02 10.58
N GLN A 49 -7.47 -3.32 10.09
CA GLN A 49 -6.84 -4.62 10.31
C GLN A 49 -5.82 -4.47 11.44
N ALA A 50 -5.91 -5.38 12.43
CA ALA A 50 -4.86 -5.65 13.40
C ALA A 50 -4.23 -4.43 14.11
N GLY A 51 -5.05 -3.52 14.65
CA GLY A 51 -4.53 -2.46 15.53
C GLY A 51 -3.83 -1.29 14.82
N ALA A 52 -3.84 -1.23 13.49
CA ALA A 52 -3.27 -0.15 12.70
C ALA A 52 -4.19 0.31 11.56
N LEU A 53 -3.92 1.50 11.02
CA LEU A 53 -4.63 2.13 9.91
C LEU A 53 -3.66 2.48 8.80
N GLY A 54 -3.96 1.99 7.59
CA GLY A 54 -3.33 2.47 6.37
C GLY A 54 -3.90 3.83 5.98
N THR A 55 -3.03 4.79 5.72
CA THR A 55 -3.40 6.12 5.21
C THR A 55 -3.25 6.16 3.69
N LEU A 56 -3.91 7.12 3.03
CA LEU A 56 -3.85 7.24 1.57
C LEU A 56 -2.42 7.51 1.04
N CYS A 57 -1.55 8.08 1.87
CA CYS A 57 -0.13 8.28 1.54
C CYS A 57 0.74 7.06 1.83
N GLY A 58 0.16 5.90 2.14
CA GLY A 58 0.89 4.66 2.39
C GLY A 58 1.38 4.47 3.82
N SER A 59 1.35 5.51 4.66
CA SER A 59 1.79 5.39 6.04
C SER A 59 0.86 4.47 6.83
N LEU A 60 1.44 3.50 7.54
CA LEU A 60 0.73 2.64 8.48
C LEU A 60 0.82 3.24 9.88
N MET A 61 -0.32 3.60 10.46
CA MET A 61 -0.37 4.25 11.77
C MET A 61 -1.01 3.34 12.82
N SER A 62 -0.33 3.13 13.94
CA SER A 62 -0.89 2.37 15.06
C SER A 62 -2.09 3.09 15.68
N LEU A 63 -3.22 2.39 15.86
CA LEU A 63 -4.43 2.88 16.52
C LEU A 63 -4.16 3.39 17.95
N ALA A 64 -3.20 2.78 18.65
CA ALA A 64 -2.81 3.19 20.00
C ALA A 64 -2.17 4.59 20.03
N LEU A 65 -1.55 4.98 18.91
CA LEU A 65 -0.73 6.19 18.80
C LEU A 65 -1.45 7.36 18.12
N ILE A 66 -2.64 7.12 17.55
CA ILE A 66 -3.38 8.10 16.78
C ILE A 66 -4.71 8.50 17.41
N GLU A 67 -5.22 9.63 16.99
CA GLU A 67 -6.55 10.15 17.28
C GLU A 67 -7.24 10.57 15.99
N THR A 68 -8.58 10.48 15.98
CA THR A 68 -9.39 11.03 14.91
C THR A 68 -9.53 12.54 15.09
N VAL A 69 -9.57 13.27 13.98
CA VAL A 69 -9.72 14.73 14.00
C VAL A 69 -10.91 15.18 13.16
N THR A 70 -11.48 16.33 13.52
CA THR A 70 -12.50 16.99 12.72
C THR A 70 -11.86 17.80 11.59
N ALA A 71 -12.63 18.06 10.54
CA ALA A 71 -12.18 18.93 9.45
C ALA A 71 -11.77 20.31 9.99
N GLY A 72 -10.67 20.86 9.48
CA GLY A 72 -10.10 22.15 9.92
C GLY A 72 -9.14 22.07 11.12
N GLN A 73 -8.84 20.87 11.63
CA GLN A 73 -7.88 20.69 12.74
C GLN A 73 -6.57 20.07 12.26
N GLY A 74 -5.48 20.85 12.26
CA GLY A 74 -4.14 20.38 11.88
C GLY A 74 -3.78 20.67 10.42
N MET A 75 -2.56 20.32 10.02
CA MET A 75 -2.09 20.51 8.65
C MET A 75 -2.34 19.23 7.85
N PRO A 76 -3.01 19.27 6.69
CA PRO A 76 -3.24 18.05 5.92
C PRO A 76 -1.92 17.48 5.37
N CYS A 77 -1.84 16.15 5.30
CA CYS A 77 -0.82 15.47 4.53
C CYS A 77 -1.08 15.72 3.04
N ASN A 78 -0.16 16.42 2.38
CA ASN A 78 -0.29 16.77 0.97
C ASN A 78 -0.49 15.52 0.09
N GLU A 79 0.27 14.45 0.33
CA GLU A 79 0.10 13.17 -0.36
C GLU A 79 -1.31 12.60 -0.21
N CYS A 80 -1.83 12.57 1.03
CA CYS A 80 -3.19 12.07 1.27
C CYS A 80 -4.23 12.90 0.52
N VAL A 81 -4.06 14.22 0.45
CA VAL A 81 -4.95 15.13 -0.29
C VAL A 81 -4.84 14.88 -1.80
N ILE A 82 -3.63 14.76 -2.34
CA ILE A 82 -3.39 14.49 -3.76
C ILE A 82 -4.01 13.13 -4.15
N HIS A 83 -3.76 12.09 -3.36
CA HIS A 83 -4.35 10.76 -3.59
C HIS A 83 -5.87 10.78 -3.49
N GLN A 84 -6.45 11.53 -2.55
CA GLN A 84 -7.90 11.71 -2.48
C GLN A 84 -8.44 12.43 -3.73
N LEU A 85 -7.77 13.49 -4.18
CA LEU A 85 -8.15 14.25 -5.38
C LEU A 85 -8.05 13.40 -6.65
N ASN A 86 -6.98 12.63 -6.80
CA ASN A 86 -6.78 11.69 -7.90
C ASN A 86 -7.81 10.56 -7.86
N ALA A 87 -8.17 10.07 -6.67
CA ALA A 87 -9.25 9.08 -6.53
C ALA A 87 -10.63 9.63 -6.90
N THR A 88 -10.83 10.96 -6.83
CA THR A 88 -12.06 11.65 -7.26
C THR A 88 -12.02 12.15 -8.70
N THR A 89 -10.86 12.13 -9.36
CA THR A 89 -10.68 12.65 -10.73
C THR A 89 -10.37 11.47 -11.65
N GLU A 90 -11.26 11.15 -12.61
CA GLU A 90 -10.92 10.15 -13.64
C GLU A 90 -9.64 10.56 -14.38
N PRO A 91 -8.73 9.62 -14.67
CA PRO A 91 -7.38 9.96 -15.11
C PRO A 91 -7.35 10.40 -16.59
N PRO A 92 -6.65 11.48 -16.96
CA PRO A 92 -6.23 11.72 -18.33
C PRO A 92 -4.95 10.93 -18.64
N VAL A 93 -4.94 10.32 -19.83
CA VAL A 93 -3.83 9.52 -20.38
C VAL A 93 -2.55 10.36 -20.51
N ALA A 94 -1.48 9.92 -19.86
CA ALA A 94 -0.19 10.61 -19.85
C ALA A 94 0.60 10.42 -21.17
N ARG A 95 1.39 11.44 -21.55
CA ARG A 95 2.49 11.34 -22.52
C ARG A 95 3.81 11.66 -21.82
N LEU A 96 4.81 10.83 -22.12
CA LEU A 96 6.19 10.87 -21.67
C LEU A 96 7.00 11.88 -22.49
N ASP A 97 8.00 12.51 -21.87
CA ASP A 97 9.30 12.78 -22.49
C ASP A 97 10.38 12.81 -21.40
N SER A 98 11.51 12.16 -21.71
CA SER A 98 12.75 11.96 -20.93
C SER A 98 13.66 13.20 -21.00
N ASP A 99 14.74 13.41 -20.24
CA ASP A 99 16.00 12.63 -20.11
C ASP A 99 16.78 13.15 -18.87
N ASP A 100 17.58 12.31 -18.19
CA ASP A 100 18.89 12.72 -17.63
C ASP A 100 19.78 11.52 -17.24
N ASP A 101 21.07 11.61 -17.57
CA ASP A 101 22.14 10.62 -17.34
C ASP A 101 22.87 10.91 -16.02
N GLY A 102 23.05 9.92 -15.14
CA GLY A 102 23.77 10.11 -13.87
C GLY A 102 24.26 8.82 -13.20
N ASP A 103 25.57 8.77 -13.00
CA ASP A 103 26.43 7.68 -12.54
C ASP A 103 26.25 7.27 -11.05
N GLY A 104 25.90 6.01 -10.79
CA GLY A 104 26.79 5.10 -10.05
C GLY A 104 26.84 5.09 -8.51
N ASP A 105 25.71 5.07 -7.80
CA ASP A 105 25.62 4.32 -6.53
C ASP A 105 24.46 3.33 -6.66
N GLY A 106 24.56 2.14 -6.05
CA GLY A 106 23.68 0.98 -6.30
C GLY A 106 22.20 1.15 -5.90
N LEU A 107 21.71 2.38 -5.78
CA LEU A 107 20.31 2.72 -5.63
C LEU A 107 19.57 2.49 -6.94
N VAL A 108 18.49 1.73 -6.85
CA VAL A 108 17.52 1.58 -7.94
C VAL A 108 16.81 2.93 -8.11
N ASP A 109 17.21 3.68 -9.14
CA ASP A 109 16.54 4.91 -9.54
C ASP A 109 15.22 4.61 -10.29
N ARG A 110 14.34 5.60 -10.40
CA ARG A 110 13.09 5.56 -11.16
C ARG A 110 13.28 4.96 -12.55
N SER A 111 14.31 5.41 -13.27
CA SER A 111 14.64 4.93 -14.61
C SER A 111 14.76 3.39 -14.68
N THR A 112 15.25 2.77 -13.61
CA THR A 112 15.38 1.31 -13.51
C THR A 112 14.04 0.62 -13.34
N TYR A 113 13.15 1.16 -12.49
CA TYR A 113 11.78 0.63 -12.34
C TYR A 113 10.98 0.77 -13.64
N ASP A 114 11.11 1.91 -14.32
CA ASP A 114 10.47 2.18 -15.61
C ASP A 114 10.97 1.19 -16.68
N ALA A 115 12.27 0.92 -16.74
CA ALA A 115 12.85 -0.09 -17.63
C ALA A 115 12.37 -1.53 -17.34
N TRP A 116 11.99 -1.82 -16.09
CA TRP A 116 11.37 -3.08 -15.69
C TRP A 116 9.84 -3.07 -15.85
N GLY A 117 9.25 -1.95 -16.26
CA GLY A 117 7.82 -1.78 -16.48
C GLY A 117 6.98 -1.65 -15.20
N TRP A 118 7.60 -1.38 -14.05
CA TRP A 118 6.87 -1.23 -12.79
C TRP A 118 6.00 0.02 -12.81
N PRO A 119 4.77 -0.03 -12.24
CA PRO A 119 3.86 1.13 -12.22
C PRO A 119 4.25 2.11 -11.11
N VAL A 120 5.43 2.73 -11.26
CA VAL A 120 5.94 3.72 -10.30
C VAL A 120 5.60 5.14 -10.73
N THR A 121 5.41 6.02 -9.75
CA THR A 121 5.29 7.46 -9.94
C THR A 121 6.33 8.16 -9.09
N GLN A 122 6.93 9.22 -9.62
CA GLN A 122 7.82 10.08 -8.85
C GLN A 122 7.03 11.27 -8.31
N HIS A 123 7.15 11.50 -7.01
CA HIS A 123 6.62 12.69 -6.35
C HIS A 123 7.74 13.32 -5.53
N CYS A 124 8.21 14.50 -5.94
CA CYS A 124 9.43 15.11 -5.42
C CYS A 124 10.63 14.14 -5.51
N GLU A 125 11.32 13.89 -4.41
CA GLU A 125 12.46 12.97 -4.31
C GLU A 125 12.04 11.52 -3.98
N GLN A 126 10.75 11.22 -4.06
CA GLN A 126 10.19 9.96 -3.61
C GLN A 126 9.63 9.15 -4.78
N ILE A 127 9.93 7.86 -4.77
CA ILE A 127 9.38 6.90 -5.74
C ILE A 127 8.25 6.16 -5.05
N GLN A 128 7.08 6.15 -5.68
CA GLN A 128 5.88 5.51 -5.16
C GLN A 128 5.43 4.40 -6.11
N LEU A 129 5.16 3.22 -5.57
CA LEU A 129 4.43 2.18 -6.29
C LEU A 129 2.94 2.49 -6.27
N SER A 130 2.33 2.63 -7.44
CA SER A 130 0.88 2.75 -7.55
C SER A 130 0.23 1.39 -7.35
N SER A 131 -0.40 1.16 -6.19
CA SER A 131 -1.10 -0.11 -5.91
C SER A 131 -2.43 -0.28 -6.66
N GLN A 132 -2.78 0.65 -7.55
CA GLN A 132 -4.03 0.62 -8.32
C GLN A 132 -3.96 -0.24 -9.59
N CYS A 133 -2.79 -0.84 -9.87
CA CYS A 133 -2.52 -1.58 -11.11
C CYS A 133 -2.10 -3.03 -10.81
N ASP A 134 -1.24 -3.61 -11.66
CA ASP A 134 -0.82 -5.03 -11.62
C ASP A 134 0.19 -5.37 -10.51
N ALA A 135 0.50 -4.42 -9.64
CA ALA A 135 1.38 -4.59 -8.51
C ALA A 135 0.70 -4.07 -7.24
N SER A 136 0.80 -4.85 -6.17
CA SER A 136 0.33 -4.52 -4.83
C SER A 136 1.42 -4.88 -3.83
N ALA A 137 1.23 -4.51 -2.56
CA ALA A 137 2.12 -4.94 -1.50
C ALA A 137 1.33 -5.53 -0.34
N ILE A 138 1.98 -6.43 0.39
CA ILE A 138 1.49 -6.95 1.66
C ILE A 138 2.55 -6.71 2.73
N ALA A 139 2.12 -6.21 3.89
CA ALA A 139 2.96 -6.13 5.07
C ALA A 139 2.93 -7.48 5.77
N VAL A 140 4.11 -8.06 6.02
CA VAL A 140 4.28 -9.39 6.62
C VAL A 140 5.26 -9.29 7.79
N PRO A 141 4.95 -9.86 8.97
CA PRO A 141 5.88 -9.87 10.10
C PRO A 141 7.24 -10.46 9.70
N ILE A 142 8.34 -9.87 10.16
CA ILE A 142 9.70 -10.25 9.74
C ILE A 142 9.97 -11.77 9.78
N PRO A 143 9.64 -12.51 10.87
CA PRO A 143 9.88 -13.96 10.93
C PRO A 143 9.12 -14.73 9.85
N LEU A 144 7.90 -14.31 9.54
CA LEU A 144 7.06 -14.92 8.52
C LEU A 144 7.55 -14.55 7.11
N SER A 145 8.05 -13.32 6.92
CA SER A 145 8.61 -12.87 5.65
C SER A 145 9.83 -13.69 5.22
N ALA A 146 10.71 -14.06 6.17
CA ALA A 146 11.91 -14.85 5.86
C ALA A 146 11.55 -16.23 5.32
N GLU A 147 10.56 -16.89 5.94
CA GLU A 147 10.05 -18.17 5.48
C GLU A 147 9.29 -18.04 4.14
N LEU A 148 8.52 -16.97 3.97
CA LEU A 148 7.84 -16.66 2.72
C LEU A 148 8.84 -16.47 1.56
N ILE A 149 9.88 -15.66 1.75
CA ILE A 149 10.98 -15.46 0.79
C ILE A 149 11.62 -16.79 0.42
N ARG A 150 11.90 -17.64 1.40
CA ARG A 150 12.50 -18.96 1.19
C ARG A 150 11.62 -19.85 0.32
N ILE A 151 10.33 -19.93 0.62
CA ILE A 151 9.37 -20.76 -0.14
C ILE A 151 9.22 -20.23 -1.57
N LEU A 152 9.07 -18.92 -1.74
CA LEU A 152 8.91 -18.30 -3.04
C LEU A 152 10.16 -18.46 -3.90
N THR A 153 11.35 -18.26 -3.32
CA THR A 153 12.63 -18.48 -3.99
C THR A 153 12.79 -19.94 -4.41
N ALA A 154 12.40 -20.90 -3.56
CA ALA A 154 12.39 -22.33 -3.92
C ALA A 154 11.42 -22.66 -5.07
N ARG A 155 10.35 -21.88 -5.22
CA ARG A 155 9.42 -21.92 -6.37
C ARG A 155 9.91 -21.12 -7.58
N ARG A 156 11.17 -20.69 -7.59
CA ARG A 156 11.80 -19.86 -8.64
C ARG A 156 11.17 -18.48 -8.81
N CYS A 157 10.58 -17.96 -7.73
CA CYS A 157 10.00 -16.63 -7.69
C CYS A 157 10.66 -15.84 -6.56
N ALA A 158 11.68 -15.04 -6.88
CA ALA A 158 12.33 -14.16 -5.91
C ALA A 158 11.49 -12.88 -5.75
N PRO A 159 10.70 -12.72 -4.66
CA PRO A 159 9.87 -11.53 -4.51
C PRO A 159 10.74 -10.30 -4.22
N ALA A 160 10.28 -9.13 -4.65
CA ALA A 160 10.87 -7.88 -4.19
C ALA A 160 10.36 -7.58 -2.77
N VAL A 161 11.27 -7.31 -1.83
CA VAL A 161 10.95 -7.14 -0.41
C VAL A 161 11.64 -5.91 0.15
N LEU A 162 10.85 -5.09 0.84
CA LEU A 162 11.26 -3.82 1.42
C LEU A 162 11.26 -3.87 2.94
N ALA A 163 12.19 -3.13 3.53
CA ALA A 163 12.14 -2.71 4.92
C ALA A 163 11.83 -1.21 4.98
N ASP A 164 10.79 -0.88 5.72
CA ASP A 164 10.41 0.50 6.04
C ASP A 164 10.71 0.76 7.52
N PRO A 165 11.53 1.77 7.85
CA PRO A 165 11.82 2.10 9.24
C PRO A 165 10.60 2.62 10.02
N ASP A 166 9.51 3.03 9.36
CA ASP A 166 8.25 3.37 10.01
C ASP A 166 7.46 2.13 10.46
N ALA A 167 7.74 0.96 9.89
CA ALA A 167 7.14 -0.33 10.25
C ALA A 167 8.21 -1.40 10.55
N PRO A 168 9.05 -1.22 11.59
CA PRO A 168 10.25 -2.04 11.81
C PRO A 168 9.98 -3.51 12.13
N GLU A 169 8.73 -3.88 12.43
CA GLU A 169 8.33 -5.27 12.71
C GLU A 169 7.84 -6.02 11.47
N HIS A 170 7.72 -5.33 10.33
CA HIS A 170 7.17 -5.87 9.09
C HIS A 170 8.12 -5.64 7.91
N HIS A 171 8.12 -6.60 6.99
CA HIS A 171 8.62 -6.40 5.65
C HIS A 171 7.44 -6.23 4.68
N TYR A 172 7.62 -5.38 3.68
CA TYR A 172 6.65 -5.26 2.60
C TYR A 172 7.07 -6.14 1.43
N VAL A 173 6.25 -7.14 1.14
CA VAL A 173 6.46 -8.06 0.01
C VAL A 173 5.63 -7.56 -1.16
N LEU A 174 6.28 -7.29 -2.28
CA LEU A 174 5.62 -6.86 -3.51
C LEU A 174 5.04 -8.09 -4.21
N VAL A 175 3.75 -8.01 -4.50
CA VAL A 175 2.93 -9.08 -5.06
C VAL A 175 2.14 -8.55 -6.25
N GLY A 176 1.60 -9.43 -7.08
CA GLY A 176 0.79 -9.03 -8.23
C GLY A 176 -0.69 -9.30 -8.03
N GLU A 177 -1.48 -8.59 -8.84
CA GLU A 177 -2.93 -8.41 -8.83
C GLU A 177 -3.58 -8.09 -7.47
N GLN A 178 -4.49 -7.11 -7.47
CA GLN A 178 -5.44 -6.96 -6.37
C GLN A 178 -6.39 -8.15 -6.37
N TYR A 179 -6.09 -9.18 -5.58
CA TYR A 179 -7.02 -10.30 -5.44
C TYR A 179 -8.28 -9.85 -4.70
N GLY A 180 -9.39 -9.75 -5.44
CA GLY A 180 -10.73 -9.45 -4.93
C GLY A 180 -11.38 -10.55 -4.09
N ALA A 181 -10.62 -11.55 -3.64
CA ALA A 181 -11.12 -12.57 -2.73
C ALA A 181 -10.83 -12.14 -1.28
N LEU A 182 -11.90 -12.01 -0.50
CA LEU A 182 -11.87 -11.88 0.96
C LEU A 182 -11.37 -13.20 1.59
N LEU A 183 -10.11 -13.54 1.40
CA LEU A 183 -9.46 -14.59 2.18
C LEU A 183 -9.15 -14.02 3.57
N PRO A 184 -9.35 -14.80 4.65
CA PRO A 184 -8.93 -14.38 5.97
C PRO A 184 -7.40 -14.27 5.97
N TRP A 185 -6.90 -13.05 6.05
CA TRP A 185 -5.49 -12.79 6.24
C TRP A 185 -5.03 -13.38 7.58
N PRO A 186 -3.82 -13.95 7.67
CA PRO A 186 -3.23 -14.31 8.95
C PRO A 186 -3.13 -13.07 9.86
N PRO A 187 -3.14 -13.25 11.19
CA PRO A 187 -2.92 -12.14 12.11
C PRO A 187 -1.64 -11.37 11.76
N ASN A 188 -1.72 -10.04 11.77
CA ASN A 188 -0.63 -9.12 11.46
C ASN A 188 -0.12 -9.15 10.01
N VAL A 189 -0.72 -9.94 9.11
CA VAL A 189 -0.51 -9.78 7.67
C VAL A 189 -1.64 -8.93 7.13
N HIS A 190 -1.31 -7.88 6.39
CA HIS A 190 -2.32 -6.99 5.82
C HIS A 190 -1.88 -6.47 4.46
N GLN A 191 -2.88 -6.18 3.62
CA GLN A 191 -2.66 -5.54 2.34
C GLN A 191 -2.28 -4.07 2.57
N VAL A 192 -1.29 -3.58 1.84
CA VAL A 192 -0.99 -2.15 1.76
C VAL A 192 -1.89 -1.54 0.70
N ASN A 193 -2.73 -0.62 1.13
CA ASN A 193 -3.59 0.15 0.23
C ASN A 193 -2.94 1.51 -0.05
N GLY A 194 -3.10 2.03 -1.27
CA GLY A 194 -2.61 3.35 -1.66
C GLY A 194 -1.22 3.34 -2.29
N ALA A 195 -0.37 4.31 -1.98
CA ALA A 195 1.00 4.33 -2.48
C ALA A 195 1.94 3.59 -1.55
N LEU A 196 2.87 2.78 -2.06
CA LEU A 196 3.98 2.28 -1.27
C LEU A 196 5.26 3.00 -1.67
N MET A 197 5.94 3.57 -0.69
CA MET A 197 7.20 4.27 -0.91
C MET A 197 8.33 3.27 -1.21
N LEU A 198 9.11 3.53 -2.25
CA LEU A 198 10.24 2.72 -2.70
C LEU A 198 11.57 3.46 -2.48
N PRO A 199 12.70 2.76 -2.31
CA PRO A 199 14.03 3.37 -2.36
C PRO A 199 14.21 4.15 -3.66
N PRO A 200 14.81 5.35 -3.66
CA PRO A 200 15.61 5.99 -2.58
C PRO A 200 14.87 6.66 -1.40
N THR A 201 13.55 6.52 -1.26
CA THR A 201 12.77 7.37 -0.34
C THR A 201 13.33 7.41 1.10
N MET A 202 13.52 8.64 1.61
CA MET A 202 13.85 8.91 3.01
C MET A 202 12.60 9.20 3.84
N THR A 203 12.44 8.51 4.96
CA THR A 203 11.43 8.79 5.99
C THR A 203 12.07 9.53 7.17
N PRO A 204 11.28 10.09 8.11
CA PRO A 204 11.81 10.64 9.36
C PRO A 204 12.58 9.64 10.22
N ARG A 205 12.37 8.33 10.05
CA ARG A 205 13.05 7.27 10.81
C ARG A 205 14.21 6.62 10.07
N GLY A 206 14.46 6.99 8.81
CA GLY A 206 15.57 6.49 8.01
C GLY A 206 15.20 6.19 6.55
N PRO A 207 16.15 5.67 5.76
CA PRO A 207 15.88 5.25 4.39
C PRO A 207 15.00 4.02 4.35
N ILE A 208 14.09 3.97 3.38
CA ILE A 208 13.48 2.72 2.93
C ILE A 208 14.55 1.94 2.18
N THR A 209 14.67 0.63 2.44
CA THR A 209 15.72 -0.21 1.86
C THR A 209 15.17 -1.50 1.27
N TRP A 210 15.87 -2.03 0.27
CA TRP A 210 15.60 -3.36 -0.27
C TRP A 210 16.22 -4.43 0.63
N ILE A 211 15.38 -5.28 1.21
CA ILE A 211 15.84 -6.56 1.78
C ILE A 211 16.12 -7.54 0.64
N GLN A 212 15.27 -7.52 -0.37
CA GLN A 212 15.45 -8.24 -1.61
C GLN A 212 15.06 -7.33 -2.77
N PRO A 213 16.03 -6.85 -3.58
CA PRO A 213 15.73 -5.90 -4.63
C PRO A 213 14.88 -6.55 -5.74
N PRO A 214 14.08 -5.76 -6.49
CA PRO A 214 13.43 -6.27 -7.68
C PRO A 214 14.48 -6.64 -8.73
N SER A 215 14.12 -7.62 -9.55
CA SER A 215 14.82 -8.00 -10.77
C SER A 215 13.95 -7.66 -11.98
N LYS A 216 14.52 -7.75 -13.18
CA LYS A 216 13.82 -7.48 -14.45
C LYS A 216 12.49 -8.25 -14.57
N ASP A 217 12.45 -9.48 -14.07
CA ASP A 217 11.25 -10.33 -14.14
C ASP A 217 10.31 -10.16 -12.94
N SER A 218 10.66 -9.34 -11.95
CA SER A 218 9.92 -9.27 -10.68
C SER A 218 8.48 -8.78 -10.84
N LEU A 219 8.15 -7.96 -11.84
CA LEU A 219 6.76 -7.57 -12.11
C LEU A 219 5.95 -8.70 -12.75
N ARG A 220 6.56 -9.47 -13.65
CA ARG A 220 5.90 -10.67 -14.21
C ARG A 220 5.72 -11.71 -13.11
N LEU A 221 6.77 -11.94 -12.34
CA LEU A 221 6.76 -12.87 -11.23
C LEU A 221 5.76 -12.44 -10.18
N SER A 222 5.61 -11.15 -9.87
CA SER A 222 4.60 -10.69 -8.93
C SER A 222 3.20 -11.06 -9.40
N ARG A 223 2.86 -10.94 -10.68
CA ARG A 223 1.56 -11.38 -11.23
C ARG A 223 1.33 -12.88 -11.12
N GLU A 224 2.38 -13.68 -11.33
CA GLU A 224 2.29 -15.14 -11.35
C GLU A 224 2.50 -15.79 -9.96
N ILE A 225 2.82 -15.01 -8.93
CA ILE A 225 3.17 -15.53 -7.61
C ILE A 225 1.93 -15.93 -6.80
N ASP A 226 1.83 -17.21 -6.46
CA ASP A 226 0.87 -17.67 -5.45
C ASP A 226 1.39 -17.37 -4.04
N VAL A 227 1.37 -16.08 -3.67
CA VAL A 227 1.82 -15.61 -2.36
C VAL A 227 0.98 -16.22 -1.23
N PHE A 228 -0.31 -16.46 -1.44
CA PHE A 228 -1.18 -17.07 -0.43
C PHE A 228 -0.86 -18.55 -0.21
N GLY A 229 -0.62 -19.33 -1.25
CA GLY A 229 -0.15 -20.70 -1.12
C GLY A 229 1.23 -20.78 -0.48
N ALA A 230 2.09 -19.79 -0.70
CA ALA A 230 3.37 -19.69 -0.01
C ALA A 230 3.19 -19.29 1.47
N LEU A 231 2.30 -18.36 1.78
CA LEU A 231 1.97 -17.91 3.13
C LEU A 231 1.34 -19.04 3.95
N ARG A 232 0.41 -19.81 3.37
CA ARG A 232 -0.17 -21.00 4.01
C ARG A 232 0.90 -22.05 4.32
N ALA A 233 1.82 -22.29 3.39
CA ALA A 233 2.94 -23.20 3.62
C ALA A 233 3.87 -22.68 4.73
N ALA A 234 4.19 -21.38 4.74
CA ALA A 234 5.01 -20.75 5.76
C ALA A 234 4.42 -20.90 7.16
N LEU A 235 3.11 -20.66 7.30
CA LEU A 235 2.39 -20.82 8.57
C LEU A 235 2.30 -22.28 9.04
N SER A 236 2.20 -23.21 8.09
CA SER A 236 2.20 -24.64 8.37
C SER A 236 3.56 -25.12 8.89
N ASN A 237 4.65 -24.52 8.40
CA ASN A 237 6.02 -24.83 8.79
C ASN A 237 6.52 -24.03 10.00
N ALA A 238 5.81 -22.97 10.40
CA ALA A 238 6.22 -22.13 11.51
C ALA A 238 6.25 -22.94 12.83
N PRO A 239 7.37 -22.91 13.59
CA PRO A 239 7.47 -23.59 14.87
C PRO A 239 6.40 -23.08 15.85
N VAL A 240 5.87 -23.99 16.67
CA VAL A 240 4.68 -23.78 17.54
C VAL A 240 4.80 -22.54 18.45
N GLY A 241 6.01 -22.08 18.78
CA GLY A 241 6.24 -20.86 19.57
C GLY A 241 5.94 -19.53 18.84
N ALA A 242 5.96 -19.50 17.50
CA ALA A 242 5.62 -18.31 16.72
C ALA A 242 4.10 -18.18 16.45
N ARG A 243 3.33 -19.24 16.72
CA ARG A 243 1.87 -19.24 16.59
C ARG A 243 1.19 -18.56 17.79
N SER A 244 1.88 -18.47 18.92
CA SER A 244 1.34 -18.03 20.21
C SER A 244 1.68 -16.58 20.57
N SER A 245 2.58 -15.93 19.81
CA SER A 245 2.96 -14.52 19.98
C SER A 245 2.21 -13.58 19.02
N LEU A 246 1.25 -14.10 18.26
CA LEU A 246 0.28 -13.30 17.53
C LEU A 246 -0.89 -13.02 18.49
N PRO A 247 -1.11 -11.77 18.93
CA PRO A 247 -2.32 -11.45 19.69
C PRO A 247 -3.54 -11.76 18.82
N ILE A 248 -4.52 -12.44 19.41
CA ILE A 248 -5.86 -12.68 18.84
C ILE A 248 -6.59 -11.35 18.69
#